data_AF-A0A1C5XNE9-F1
#
_entry.id   AF-A0A1C5XNE9-F1
#
_cell.length_a   1.000
_cell.length_b   1.000
_cell.length_c   1.000
_cell.angle_alpha   90.00
_cell.angle_beta   90.00
_cell.angle_gamma   90.00
#
_symmetry.space_group_name_H-M   'P 1'
#
loop_
_entity.id
_entity.type
_entity.pdbx_description
1 polymer ?
#
loop_
_entity_poly.entity_id
_entity_poly.type
_entity_poly.pdbx_seq_one_letter_code
_entity_poly.pdbx_strand_id
1 'polypeptide(L)'
;MKKTKRLIATLTLLIAAIFFINSANLPAGTVQAASKGTYRAILQAYRKNDYRKVQRLSKKLPKKANEKCARKLNAKYRKAAKKVTGKMRKWNGVKNYIPGVHWYAFSDINKNGKPELIVKYGGVETETTIWVYEYKGGKYKKAKGGVYETWYPSLYNYTSGNGFVLQERRVSEDYCEIVTLVTLNKGRIKAKIIRERYFNSPKQKTTMPCQIKIHTR
;
A
#
# COMPACT_ATOMS: atom_id res chain seq x y z
N MET A 1 25.37 59.60 2.39
CA MET A 1 25.27 58.36 1.56
C MET A 1 25.96 57.11 2.15
N LYS A 2 27.10 57.19 2.86
CA LYS A 2 27.81 55.98 3.37
C LYS A 2 27.04 55.19 4.45
N LYS A 3 26.33 55.87 5.37
CA LYS A 3 25.54 55.21 6.44
C LYS A 3 24.32 54.45 5.89
N THR A 4 23.61 55.01 4.92
CA THR A 4 22.43 54.39 4.28
C THR A 4 22.82 53.14 3.47
N LYS A 5 23.95 53.17 2.76
CA LYS A 5 24.47 51.99 2.03
C LYS A 5 24.90 50.86 2.97
N ARG A 6 25.47 51.17 4.14
CA ARG A 6 25.79 50.18 5.19
C ARG A 6 24.52 49.57 5.77
N LEU A 7 23.49 50.37 6.07
CA LEU A 7 22.24 49.88 6.64
C LEU A 7 21.51 48.93 5.67
N ILE A 8 21.47 49.28 4.38
CA ILE A 8 20.91 48.41 3.34
C ILE A 8 21.71 47.12 3.23
N ALA A 9 23.04 47.18 3.13
CA ALA A 9 23.89 45.97 3.04
C ALA A 9 23.75 45.05 4.26
N THR A 10 23.58 45.62 5.46
CA THR A 10 23.38 44.84 6.70
C THR A 10 22.00 44.17 6.70
N LEU A 11 20.98 44.85 6.19
CA LEU A 11 19.62 44.31 6.07
C LEU A 11 19.54 43.19 5.01
N THR A 12 20.24 43.34 3.87
CA THR A 12 20.30 42.29 2.84
C THR A 12 21.03 41.05 3.34
N LEU A 13 22.12 41.22 4.12
CA LEU A 13 22.85 40.11 4.75
C LEU A 13 22.01 39.39 5.81
N LEU A 14 21.21 40.12 6.59
CA LEU A 14 20.30 39.53 7.58
C LEU A 14 19.20 38.70 6.90
N ILE A 15 18.62 39.21 5.80
CA ILE A 15 17.59 38.49 5.03
C ILE A 15 18.20 37.24 4.38
N ALA A 16 19.40 37.32 3.79
CA ALA A 16 20.10 36.16 3.25
C ALA A 16 20.42 35.11 4.33
N ALA A 17 20.85 35.51 5.52
CA ALA A 17 21.09 34.60 6.64
C ALA A 17 19.82 33.87 7.09
N ILE A 18 18.65 34.53 7.09
CA ILE A 18 17.35 33.91 7.41
C ILE A 18 16.96 32.87 6.33
N PHE A 19 17.27 33.11 5.05
CA PHE A 19 17.05 32.12 3.99
C PHE A 19 18.01 30.93 4.07
N PHE A 20 19.26 31.13 4.49
CA PHE A 20 20.23 30.04 4.68
C PHE A 20 19.95 29.18 5.92
N ILE A 21 19.49 29.76 7.03
CA ILE A 21 19.12 29.01 8.25
C ILE A 21 17.84 28.18 8.02
N ASN A 22 16.91 28.65 7.19
CA ASN A 22 15.70 27.89 6.83
C ASN A 22 15.95 26.79 5.78
N SER A 23 17.03 26.88 4.98
CA SER A 23 17.37 25.86 3.98
C SER A 23 18.32 24.79 4.52
N ALA A 24 19.13 25.09 5.55
CA ALA A 24 19.98 24.12 6.25
C ALA A 24 19.22 23.14 7.15
N ASN A 25 17.94 23.41 7.44
CA ASN A 25 17.04 22.51 8.19
C ASN A 25 15.99 21.83 7.31
N LEU A 26 16.12 21.85 5.98
CA LEU A 26 15.33 20.95 5.15
C LEU A 26 15.90 19.54 5.35
N PRO A 27 15.18 18.62 6.01
CA PRO A 27 15.63 17.24 6.07
C PRO A 27 15.69 16.77 4.63
N ALA A 28 16.85 16.27 4.19
CA ALA A 28 16.96 15.51 2.95
C ALA A 28 15.85 14.47 2.96
N GLY A 29 14.80 14.69 2.14
CA GLY A 29 13.44 14.20 2.32
C GLY A 29 13.32 12.87 3.04
N THR A 30 13.34 12.91 4.37
CA THR A 30 12.78 11.83 5.18
C THR A 30 11.30 12.09 5.10
N VAL A 31 10.63 11.30 4.28
CA VAL A 31 9.16 11.22 4.24
C VAL A 31 8.72 11.22 5.69
N GLN A 32 8.18 12.35 6.15
CA GLN A 32 7.70 12.53 7.52
C GLN A 32 6.93 11.26 7.83
N ALA A 33 7.43 10.48 8.80
CA ALA A 33 6.87 9.19 9.16
C ALA A 33 5.43 9.48 9.58
N ALA A 34 4.51 9.42 8.62
CA ALA A 34 3.13 9.76 8.83
C ALA A 34 2.71 8.92 10.02
N SER A 35 2.23 9.61 11.06
CA SER A 35 2.08 9.02 12.39
C SER A 35 1.48 7.62 12.26
N LYS A 36 1.97 6.64 13.02
CA LYS A 36 1.43 5.27 12.99
C LYS A 36 -0.10 5.23 13.16
N GLY A 37 -0.77 6.32 13.58
CA GLY A 37 -2.24 6.44 13.65
C GLY A 37 -2.95 6.90 12.37
N THR A 38 -2.27 7.48 11.36
CA THR A 38 -2.95 8.12 10.22
C THR A 38 -3.77 7.13 9.38
N TYR A 39 -3.22 5.94 9.07
CA TYR A 39 -3.96 4.94 8.28
C TYR A 39 -5.16 4.40 9.09
N ARG A 40 -4.99 4.17 10.38
CA ARG A 40 -6.09 3.79 11.28
C ARG A 40 -7.20 4.84 11.27
N ALA A 41 -6.86 6.12 11.30
CA ALA A 41 -7.83 7.21 11.21
C ALA A 41 -8.56 7.25 9.85
N ILE A 42 -7.88 6.91 8.74
CA ILE A 42 -8.53 6.73 7.43
C ILE A 42 -9.60 5.63 7.51
N LEU A 43 -9.26 4.44 8.04
CA LEU A 43 -10.22 3.34 8.16
C LEU A 43 -11.37 3.66 9.13
N GLN A 44 -11.11 4.43 10.19
CA GLN A 44 -12.17 4.93 11.07
C GLN A 44 -13.10 5.91 10.35
N ALA A 45 -12.57 6.79 9.49
CA ALA A 45 -13.37 7.70 8.69
C ALA A 45 -14.27 6.95 7.68
N TYR A 46 -13.77 5.87 7.06
CA TYR A 46 -14.62 4.98 6.24
C TYR A 46 -15.80 4.41 7.02
N ARG A 47 -15.58 3.89 8.23
CA ARG A 47 -16.66 3.35 9.07
C ARG A 47 -17.74 4.40 9.39
N LYS A 48 -17.35 5.68 9.43
CA LYS A 48 -18.23 6.81 9.72
C LYS A 48 -18.78 7.50 8.46
N ASN A 49 -18.52 6.97 7.27
CA ASN A 49 -18.90 7.59 5.99
C ASN A 49 -18.29 8.99 5.75
N ASP A 50 -17.20 9.35 6.43
CA ASP A 50 -16.56 10.66 6.30
C ASP A 50 -15.48 10.63 5.20
N TYR A 51 -15.95 10.63 3.95
CA TYR A 51 -15.08 10.46 2.78
C TYR A 51 -14.22 11.70 2.47
N ARG A 52 -14.68 12.89 2.87
CA ARG A 52 -13.86 14.12 2.82
C ARG A 52 -12.64 13.97 3.72
N LYS A 53 -12.82 13.44 4.93
CA LYS A 53 -11.72 13.14 5.85
C LYS A 53 -10.84 12.00 5.36
N VAL A 54 -11.40 10.95 4.75
CA VAL A 54 -10.62 9.90 4.07
C VAL A 54 -9.65 10.53 3.07
N GLN A 55 -10.14 11.31 2.11
CA GLN A 55 -9.27 11.92 1.09
C GLN A 55 -8.22 12.86 1.70
N ARG A 56 -8.62 13.71 2.65
CA ARG A 56 -7.72 14.65 3.32
C ARG A 56 -6.59 13.93 4.07
N LEU A 57 -6.90 12.83 4.76
CA LEU A 57 -5.91 12.04 5.48
C LEU A 57 -5.04 11.20 4.54
N SER A 58 -5.62 10.64 3.47
CA SER A 58 -4.87 9.88 2.46
C SER A 58 -3.77 10.70 1.81
N LYS A 59 -4.01 11.99 1.54
CA LYS A 59 -3.01 12.92 0.98
C LYS A 59 -1.77 13.13 1.88
N LYS A 60 -1.87 12.82 3.18
CA LYS A 60 -0.75 12.92 4.14
C LYS A 60 0.19 11.71 4.11
N LEU A 61 -0.20 10.65 3.42
CA LEU A 61 0.58 9.42 3.28
C LEU A 61 1.13 9.32 1.85
N PRO A 62 2.27 8.63 1.65
CA PRO A 62 2.82 8.47 0.31
C PRO A 62 1.86 7.67 -0.56
N LYS A 63 1.73 8.04 -1.83
CA LYS A 63 0.85 7.35 -2.79
C LYS A 63 1.21 5.87 -2.95
N LYS A 64 2.50 5.56 -3.02
CA LYS A 64 3.04 4.19 -3.15
C LYS A 64 3.68 3.75 -1.84
N ALA A 65 3.60 2.46 -1.52
CA ALA A 65 4.41 1.86 -0.48
C ALA A 65 5.91 2.00 -0.84
N ASN A 66 6.75 2.37 0.12
CA ASN A 66 8.17 2.64 -0.10
C ASN A 66 9.08 1.83 0.83
N GLU A 67 8.67 0.58 1.11
CA GLU A 67 9.39 -0.32 2.00
C GLU A 67 10.70 -0.77 1.34
N LYS A 68 11.84 -0.55 2.01
CA LYS A 68 13.18 -0.85 1.45
C LYS A 68 13.30 -2.30 0.98
N CYS A 69 12.78 -3.25 1.76
CA CYS A 69 12.86 -4.69 1.47
C CYS A 69 12.04 -5.11 0.25
N ALA A 70 10.96 -4.39 -0.09
CA ALA A 70 10.13 -4.65 -1.25
C ALA A 70 10.64 -3.86 -2.48
N ARG A 71 11.02 -2.59 -2.30
CA ARG A 71 11.55 -1.74 -3.39
C ARG A 71 12.91 -2.22 -3.90
N LYS A 72 13.83 -2.57 -3.00
CA LYS A 72 15.14 -3.15 -3.31
C LYS A 72 15.14 -4.63 -2.96
N LEU A 73 14.19 -5.37 -3.55
CA LEU A 73 14.04 -6.80 -3.29
C LEU A 73 15.37 -7.51 -3.56
N ASN A 74 15.91 -8.20 -2.56
CA ASN A 74 17.16 -8.95 -2.71
C ASN A 74 16.91 -10.24 -3.54
N ALA A 75 17.93 -10.71 -4.27
CA ALA A 75 17.92 -11.96 -5.02
C ALA A 75 17.45 -13.17 -4.19
N LYS A 76 17.75 -13.22 -2.89
CA LYS A 76 17.30 -14.30 -2.00
C LYS A 76 15.77 -14.41 -1.95
N TYR A 77 15.06 -13.28 -1.87
CA TYR A 77 13.60 -13.26 -1.82
C TYR A 77 13.00 -13.60 -3.18
N ARG A 78 13.60 -13.09 -4.28
CA ARG A 78 13.19 -13.45 -5.65
C ARG A 78 13.30 -14.96 -5.90
N LYS A 79 14.44 -15.56 -5.56
CA LYS A 79 14.68 -17.00 -5.70
C LYS A 79 13.67 -17.81 -4.90
N ALA A 80 13.43 -17.44 -3.64
CA ALA A 80 12.43 -18.11 -2.80
C ALA A 80 11.01 -17.96 -3.35
N ALA A 81 10.63 -16.77 -3.84
CA ALA A 81 9.31 -16.54 -4.44
C ALA A 81 9.13 -17.36 -5.72
N LYS A 82 10.16 -17.48 -6.57
CA LYS A 82 10.13 -18.32 -7.78
C LYS A 82 9.87 -19.79 -7.45
N LYS A 83 10.34 -20.30 -6.29
CA LYS A 83 10.02 -21.67 -5.82
C LYS A 83 8.55 -21.86 -5.45
N VAL A 84 7.86 -20.80 -5.04
CA VAL A 84 6.41 -20.82 -4.76
C VAL A 84 5.64 -20.63 -6.06
N THR A 85 5.85 -19.51 -6.74
CA THR A 85 5.07 -19.14 -7.92
C THR A 85 5.41 -19.99 -9.14
N GLY A 86 6.61 -20.57 -9.24
CA GLY A 86 7.02 -21.46 -10.33
C GLY A 86 6.31 -22.82 -10.31
N LYS A 87 5.75 -23.23 -9.16
CA LYS A 87 4.89 -24.42 -9.05
C LYS A 87 3.42 -24.14 -9.36
N MET A 88 3.07 -22.86 -9.50
CA MET A 88 1.69 -22.45 -9.77
C MET A 88 1.55 -22.19 -11.27
N ARG A 89 0.41 -22.64 -11.83
CA ARG A 89 0.06 -22.37 -13.21
C ARG A 89 -0.08 -20.85 -13.44
N LYS A 90 0.22 -20.39 -14.65
CA LYS A 90 -0.06 -19.02 -15.09
C LYS A 90 -1.52 -18.87 -15.50
N TRP A 91 -2.12 -17.75 -15.12
CA TRP A 91 -3.46 -17.45 -15.61
C TRP A 91 -3.36 -17.00 -17.07
N ASN A 92 -4.10 -17.67 -17.96
CA ASN A 92 -4.09 -17.42 -19.40
C ASN A 92 -5.46 -16.90 -19.85
N GLY A 93 -6.06 -16.00 -19.06
CA GLY A 93 -7.45 -15.59 -19.22
C GLY A 93 -8.44 -16.68 -18.79
N VAL A 94 -9.70 -16.51 -19.19
CA VAL A 94 -10.83 -17.40 -18.82
C VAL A 94 -10.79 -18.76 -19.56
N LYS A 95 -9.73 -19.04 -20.35
CA LYS A 95 -9.62 -20.26 -21.16
C LYS A 95 -9.69 -21.51 -20.27
N ASN A 96 -10.78 -22.26 -20.42
CA ASN A 96 -11.09 -23.50 -19.70
C ASN A 96 -11.20 -23.34 -18.18
N TYR A 97 -11.39 -22.12 -17.66
CA TYR A 97 -11.55 -21.83 -16.23
C TYR A 97 -10.39 -22.32 -15.34
N ILE A 98 -9.22 -22.60 -15.92
CA ILE A 98 -8.18 -23.30 -15.18
C ILE A 98 -7.44 -22.33 -14.25
N PRO A 99 -7.36 -22.63 -12.94
CA PRO A 99 -6.76 -21.72 -11.98
C PRO A 99 -5.29 -21.42 -12.24
N GLY A 100 -4.96 -20.13 -12.19
CA GLY A 100 -3.60 -19.63 -12.36
C GLY A 100 -3.30 -18.42 -11.49
N VAL A 101 -2.02 -18.06 -11.41
CA VAL A 101 -1.59 -16.81 -10.77
C VAL A 101 -2.00 -15.66 -11.67
N HIS A 102 -2.87 -14.79 -11.15
CA HIS A 102 -3.24 -13.53 -11.80
C HIS A 102 -2.13 -12.51 -11.63
N TRP A 103 -1.65 -12.38 -10.40
CA TRP A 103 -0.53 -11.51 -10.05
C TRP A 103 0.04 -11.86 -8.68
N TYR A 104 1.20 -11.30 -8.38
CA TYR A 104 1.83 -11.39 -7.07
C TYR A 104 2.45 -10.04 -6.67
N ALA A 105 2.69 -9.85 -5.38
CA ALA A 105 3.26 -8.63 -4.83
C ALA A 105 4.21 -8.94 -3.65
N PHE A 106 5.07 -7.98 -3.34
CA PHE A 106 5.94 -8.01 -2.17
C PHE A 106 5.69 -6.79 -1.29
N SER A 107 5.56 -6.99 0.02
CA SER A 107 5.38 -5.91 0.99
C SER A 107 5.71 -6.39 2.40
N ASP A 108 6.27 -5.53 3.25
CA ASP A 108 6.57 -5.82 4.66
C ASP A 108 5.31 -5.56 5.50
N ILE A 109 4.35 -6.47 5.39
CA ILE A 109 3.04 -6.27 6.01
C ILE A 109 3.06 -6.62 7.50
N ASN A 110 4.05 -7.37 8.00
CA ASN A 110 4.20 -7.65 9.43
C ASN A 110 5.27 -6.80 10.16
N LYS A 111 5.92 -5.87 9.46
CA LYS A 111 6.86 -4.88 10.01
C LYS A 111 8.13 -5.50 10.59
N ASN A 112 8.58 -6.62 10.03
CA ASN A 112 9.81 -7.30 10.47
C ASN A 112 11.02 -7.03 9.56
N GLY A 113 10.89 -6.15 8.56
CA GLY A 113 11.94 -5.80 7.61
C GLY A 113 12.17 -6.84 6.50
N LYS A 114 11.36 -7.89 6.43
CA LYS A 114 11.36 -8.91 5.38
C LYS A 114 10.04 -8.79 4.60
N PRO A 115 10.07 -8.91 3.27
CA PRO A 115 8.83 -8.84 2.50
C PRO A 115 8.07 -10.15 2.63
N GLU A 116 6.77 -10.05 2.85
CA GLU A 116 5.83 -11.13 2.55
C GLU A 116 5.60 -11.22 1.03
N LEU A 117 5.31 -12.43 0.56
CA LEU A 117 4.82 -12.67 -0.81
C LEU A 117 3.30 -12.78 -0.76
N ILE A 118 2.61 -11.94 -1.52
CA ILE A 118 1.16 -11.92 -1.65
C ILE A 118 0.82 -12.42 -3.06
N VAL A 119 -0.09 -13.37 -3.21
CA VAL A 119 -0.40 -14.00 -4.50
C VAL A 119 -1.91 -14.05 -4.68
N LYS A 120 -2.40 -13.50 -5.80
CA LYS A 120 -3.78 -13.72 -6.27
C LYS A 120 -3.80 -14.91 -7.22
N TYR A 121 -4.63 -15.89 -6.91
CA TYR A 121 -4.73 -17.15 -7.64
C TYR A 121 -6.20 -17.54 -7.86
N GLY A 122 -6.57 -17.95 -9.07
CA GLY A 122 -7.92 -18.42 -9.38
C GLY A 122 -8.16 -18.65 -10.87
N GLY A 123 -9.28 -19.30 -11.20
CA GLY A 123 -9.66 -19.67 -12.57
C GLY A 123 -10.30 -18.52 -13.35
N VAL A 124 -11.13 -17.75 -12.66
CA VAL A 124 -11.83 -16.59 -13.19
C VAL A 124 -11.64 -15.37 -12.31
N GLU A 125 -11.97 -14.20 -12.83
CA GLU A 125 -11.68 -12.93 -12.18
C GLU A 125 -12.44 -12.76 -10.86
N THR A 126 -13.62 -13.36 -10.75
CA THR A 126 -14.51 -13.33 -9.58
C THR A 126 -14.21 -14.39 -8.53
N GLU A 127 -13.58 -15.51 -8.92
CA GLU A 127 -13.30 -16.66 -8.05
C GLU A 127 -11.81 -16.79 -7.80
N THR A 128 -11.23 -15.74 -7.25
CA THR A 128 -9.83 -15.76 -6.86
C THR A 128 -9.65 -15.67 -5.36
N THR A 129 -8.57 -16.29 -4.91
CA THR A 129 -8.10 -16.18 -3.54
C THR A 129 -6.78 -15.44 -3.50
N ILE A 130 -6.65 -14.51 -2.56
CA ILE A 130 -5.36 -13.94 -2.15
C ILE A 130 -4.77 -14.79 -1.03
N TRP A 131 -3.57 -15.32 -1.27
CA TRP A 131 -2.74 -15.98 -0.28
C TRP A 131 -1.56 -15.11 0.12
N VAL A 132 -1.17 -15.18 1.40
CA VAL A 132 0.05 -14.55 1.91
C VAL A 132 1.02 -15.62 2.33
N TYR A 133 2.30 -15.39 2.04
CA TYR A 133 3.41 -16.23 2.44
C TYR A 133 4.43 -15.40 3.23
N GLU A 134 4.79 -15.88 4.42
CA GLU A 134 5.81 -15.28 5.27
C GLU A 134 7.19 -15.86 4.96
N TYR A 135 8.22 -15.01 4.94
CA TYR A 135 9.59 -15.45 4.73
C TYR A 135 10.23 -15.96 6.03
N LYS A 136 10.44 -17.27 6.13
CA LYS A 136 10.97 -17.95 7.34
C LYS A 136 12.04 -18.96 6.94
N GLY A 137 13.27 -18.77 7.46
CA GLY A 137 14.38 -19.72 7.26
C GLY A 137 14.71 -19.96 5.79
N GLY A 138 14.87 -18.89 5.00
CA GLY A 138 15.25 -19.00 3.58
C GLY A 138 14.10 -19.29 2.60
N LYS A 139 12.89 -19.60 3.09
CA LYS A 139 11.75 -19.99 2.26
C LYS A 139 10.47 -19.21 2.61
N TYR A 140 9.57 -19.11 1.65
CA TYR A 140 8.22 -18.60 1.86
C TYR A 140 7.31 -19.72 2.36
N LYS A 141 6.67 -19.52 3.51
CA LYS A 141 5.70 -20.43 4.11
C LYS A 141 4.31 -19.78 4.06
N LYS A 142 3.31 -20.49 3.54
CA LYS A 142 1.94 -19.98 3.44
C LYS A 142 1.40 -19.70 4.84
N ALA A 143 0.84 -18.51 5.05
CA ALA A 143 0.09 -18.18 6.25
C ALA A 143 -1.24 -18.94 6.25
N LYS A 144 -1.80 -19.23 7.43
CA LYS A 144 -3.10 -19.87 7.57
C LYS A 144 -4.21 -18.91 7.13
N GLY A 145 -5.15 -19.41 6.33
CA GLY A 145 -6.26 -18.65 5.76
C GLY A 145 -5.99 -18.07 4.37
N GLY A 146 -6.93 -17.26 3.90
CA GLY A 146 -6.88 -16.55 2.62
C GLY A 146 -7.93 -15.45 2.60
N VAL A 147 -7.86 -14.57 1.59
CA VAL A 147 -8.95 -13.66 1.26
C VAL A 147 -9.63 -14.24 0.02
N TYR A 148 -10.88 -14.64 0.14
CA TYR A 148 -11.62 -15.35 -0.90
C TYR A 148 -12.46 -14.38 -1.74
N GLU A 149 -12.89 -14.83 -2.90
CA GLU A 149 -13.82 -14.11 -3.79
C GLU A 149 -13.35 -12.68 -4.12
N THR A 150 -12.05 -12.49 -4.33
CA THR A 150 -11.49 -11.17 -4.64
C THR A 150 -11.55 -10.89 -6.14
N TRP A 151 -11.87 -9.66 -6.54
CA TRP A 151 -12.13 -9.36 -7.97
C TRP A 151 -10.97 -8.59 -8.60
N TYR A 152 -11.06 -7.26 -8.66
CA TYR A 152 -9.95 -6.39 -9.10
C TYR A 152 -9.41 -5.54 -7.95
N PRO A 153 -8.78 -6.16 -6.94
CA PRO A 153 -8.32 -5.42 -5.78
C PRO A 153 -7.06 -4.62 -6.09
N SER A 154 -7.07 -3.36 -5.67
CA SER A 154 -5.85 -2.61 -5.41
C SER A 154 -5.38 -2.89 -3.99
N LEU A 155 -4.07 -3.10 -3.83
CA LEU A 155 -3.45 -3.43 -2.55
C LEU A 155 -2.75 -2.22 -1.96
N TYR A 156 -2.89 -2.03 -0.65
CA TYR A 156 -2.30 -0.92 0.06
C TYR A 156 -1.69 -1.39 1.39
N ASN A 157 -0.46 -0.99 1.67
CA ASN A 157 0.21 -1.39 2.91
C ASN A 157 -0.45 -0.69 4.10
N TYR A 158 -0.92 -1.46 5.08
CA TYR A 158 -1.54 -0.91 6.28
C TYR A 158 -0.46 -0.45 7.25
N THR A 159 0.00 0.80 7.11
CA THR A 159 1.14 1.32 7.89
C THR A 159 0.86 1.45 9.39
N SER A 160 -0.40 1.42 9.80
CA SER A 160 -0.85 1.52 11.20
C SER A 160 -0.89 0.19 11.97
N GLY A 161 -0.47 -0.91 11.37
CA GLY A 161 -0.41 -2.23 12.00
C GLY A 161 0.10 -3.32 11.09
N ASN A 162 -0.24 -4.57 11.40
CA ASN A 162 0.19 -5.72 10.62
C ASN A 162 -0.89 -6.13 9.61
N GLY A 163 -0.58 -6.01 8.32
CA GLY A 163 -1.49 -6.35 7.24
C GLY A 163 -1.45 -5.40 6.05
N PHE A 164 -2.50 -5.49 5.25
CA PHE A 164 -2.74 -4.63 4.10
C PHE A 164 -4.24 -4.35 3.97
N VAL A 165 -4.58 -3.36 3.15
CA VAL A 165 -5.95 -3.02 2.82
C VAL A 165 -6.18 -3.32 1.34
N LEU A 166 -7.33 -3.91 1.06
CA LEU A 166 -7.86 -4.06 -0.29
C LEU A 166 -8.87 -2.94 -0.54
N GLN A 167 -8.80 -2.35 -1.72
CA GLN A 167 -9.88 -1.56 -2.28
C GLN A 167 -10.26 -2.18 -3.61
N GLU A 168 -11.48 -2.68 -3.71
CA GLU A 168 -12.01 -3.31 -4.91
C GLU A 168 -13.35 -2.72 -5.30
N ARG A 169 -13.79 -3.01 -6.52
CA ARG A 169 -15.12 -2.69 -7.03
C ARG A 169 -15.83 -3.99 -7.40
N ARG A 170 -17.15 -3.93 -7.48
CA ARG A 170 -17.92 -5.04 -7.98
C ARG A 170 -17.80 -5.17 -9.52
N VAL A 171 -17.81 -6.38 -10.12
CA VAL A 171 -17.55 -6.60 -11.57
C VAL A 171 -18.56 -5.88 -12.44
N SER A 172 -19.82 -5.81 -11.99
CA SER A 172 -20.93 -5.15 -12.68
C SER A 172 -21.24 -3.74 -12.16
N GLU A 173 -20.45 -3.20 -11.21
CA GLU A 173 -20.79 -1.94 -10.55
C GLU A 173 -19.60 -0.97 -10.59
N ASP A 174 -19.61 -0.10 -11.59
CA ASP A 174 -18.60 0.96 -11.74
C ASP A 174 -18.61 1.97 -10.60
N TYR A 175 -19.71 2.02 -9.85
CA TYR A 175 -19.93 2.94 -8.75
C TYR A 175 -19.95 2.28 -7.38
N CYS A 176 -19.21 1.19 -7.21
CA CYS A 176 -19.04 0.53 -5.93
C CYS A 176 -17.58 0.59 -5.46
N GLU A 177 -17.37 0.77 -4.15
CA GLU A 177 -16.08 0.48 -3.53
C GLU A 177 -16.26 -0.35 -2.26
N ILE A 178 -15.48 -1.43 -2.19
CA ILE A 178 -15.35 -2.31 -1.03
C ILE A 178 -13.95 -2.10 -0.48
N VAL A 179 -13.87 -1.73 0.79
CA VAL A 179 -12.61 -1.56 1.52
C VAL A 179 -12.51 -2.66 2.57
N THR A 180 -11.52 -3.52 2.43
CA THR A 180 -11.29 -4.68 3.31
C THR A 180 -9.94 -4.56 3.98
N LEU A 181 -9.92 -4.59 5.32
CA LEU A 181 -8.67 -4.69 6.08
C LEU A 181 -8.30 -6.17 6.22
N VAL A 182 -7.11 -6.52 5.75
CA VAL A 182 -6.53 -7.86 5.86
C VAL A 182 -5.40 -7.80 6.88
N THR A 183 -5.58 -8.47 8.01
CA THR A 183 -4.59 -8.49 9.10
C THR A 183 -3.76 -9.77 9.07
N LEU A 184 -2.48 -9.67 9.43
CA LEU A 184 -1.58 -10.81 9.62
C LEU A 184 -1.13 -10.87 11.09
N ASN A 185 -1.54 -11.92 11.80
CA ASN A 185 -1.17 -12.11 13.21
C ASN A 185 -0.76 -13.56 13.45
N LYS A 186 0.44 -13.77 14.02
CA LYS A 186 1.00 -15.11 14.34
C LYS A 186 0.83 -16.11 13.18
N GLY A 187 1.11 -15.68 11.95
CA GLY A 187 1.01 -16.49 10.73
C GLY A 187 -0.40 -16.87 10.30
N ARG A 188 -1.43 -16.14 10.75
CA ARG A 188 -2.81 -16.27 10.32
C ARG A 188 -3.30 -14.96 9.70
N ILE A 189 -3.99 -15.08 8.57
CA ILE A 189 -4.65 -13.96 7.90
C ILE A 189 -6.10 -13.89 8.37
N LYS A 190 -6.61 -12.67 8.60
CA LYS A 190 -8.05 -12.40 8.77
C LYS A 190 -8.45 -11.19 7.95
N ALA A 191 -9.48 -11.33 7.12
CA ALA A 191 -10.09 -10.24 6.37
C ALA A 191 -11.31 -9.69 7.12
N LYS A 192 -11.49 -8.38 7.13
CA LYS A 192 -12.67 -7.71 7.65
C LYS A 192 -13.05 -6.57 6.71
N ILE A 193 -14.26 -6.63 6.16
CA ILE A 193 -14.84 -5.51 5.42
C ILE A 193 -14.98 -4.33 6.38
N ILE A 194 -14.37 -3.21 6.00
CA ILE A 194 -14.45 -1.94 6.72
C ILE A 194 -15.66 -1.15 6.24
N ARG A 195 -15.86 -1.12 4.93
CA ARG A 195 -17.00 -0.46 4.30
C ARG A 195 -17.22 -1.04 2.92
N GLU A 196 -18.50 -1.20 2.59
CA GLU A 196 -18.99 -1.32 1.23
C GLU A 196 -19.90 -0.12 0.98
N ARG A 197 -19.79 0.52 -0.18
CA ARG A 197 -20.66 1.62 -0.54
C ARG A 197 -20.81 1.77 -2.04
N TYR A 198 -21.95 2.36 -2.38
CA TYR A 198 -22.32 2.77 -3.71
C TYR A 198 -22.20 4.29 -3.83
N PHE A 199 -21.94 4.77 -5.03
CA PHE A 199 -21.88 6.18 -5.37
C PHE A 199 -22.46 6.41 -6.77
N ASN A 200 -22.47 7.64 -7.29
CA ASN A 200 -23.09 7.96 -8.58
C ASN A 200 -22.11 8.64 -9.56
N SER A 201 -20.87 8.85 -9.14
CA SER A 201 -19.80 9.40 -9.99
C SER A 201 -18.46 8.74 -9.67
N PRO A 202 -17.61 8.44 -10.67
CA PRO A 202 -16.29 7.85 -10.40
C PRO A 202 -15.39 8.81 -9.61
N LYS A 203 -15.68 10.13 -9.68
CA LYS A 203 -14.99 11.18 -8.91
C LYS A 203 -15.16 11.03 -7.38
N GLN A 204 -16.18 10.30 -6.94
CA GLN A 204 -16.43 10.04 -5.52
C GLN A 204 -15.60 8.86 -4.98
N LYS A 205 -14.99 8.06 -5.86
CA LYS A 205 -14.10 6.97 -5.47
C LYS A 205 -12.93 7.55 -4.68
N THR A 206 -12.67 6.95 -3.53
CA THR A 206 -11.60 7.41 -2.66
C THR A 206 -10.25 6.89 -3.15
N THR A 207 -9.18 7.66 -2.94
CA THR A 207 -7.82 7.18 -3.18
C THR A 207 -7.22 6.70 -1.88
N MET A 208 -6.81 5.43 -1.85
CA MET A 208 -6.09 4.86 -0.71
C MET A 208 -4.58 5.09 -0.85
N PRO A 209 -3.88 5.40 0.25
CA PRO A 209 -2.45 5.64 0.21
C PRO A 209 -1.65 4.34 0.39
N CYS A 210 -0.34 4.43 0.14
CA CYS A 210 0.62 3.35 0.32
C CYS A 210 0.35 2.14 -0.59
N GLN A 211 0.01 2.40 -1.85
CA GLN A 211 -0.27 1.35 -2.84
C GLN A 211 0.93 0.42 -3.01
N ILE A 212 0.68 -0.89 -2.87
CA ILE A 212 1.66 -1.95 -3.05
C ILE A 212 1.80 -2.21 -4.56
N LYS A 213 3.05 -2.33 -5.03
CA LYS A 213 3.32 -2.66 -6.43
C LYS A 213 2.93 -4.12 -6.70
N ILE A 214 2.07 -4.31 -7.68
CA ILE A 214 1.67 -5.62 -8.19
C ILE A 214 2.55 -5.98 -9.38
N HIS A 215 2.89 -7.27 -9.48
CA HIS A 215 3.62 -7.87 -10.59
C HIS A 215 2.72 -8.90 -11.27
N THR A 216 2.42 -8.69 -12.54
CA THR A 216 1.87 -9.71 -13.43
C THR A 216 3.01 -10.62 -13.89
N ARG A 217 2.69 -11.83 -14.36
CA ARG A 217 3.69 -12.89 -14.63
C ARG A 217 3.42 -13.61 -15.94
#